data_AF-A0A2M7FMI8-F1
#
_entry.id   AF-A0A2M7FMI8-F1
#
_cell.length_a   1.000
_cell.length_b   1.000
_cell.length_c   1.000
_cell.angle_alpha   90.00
_cell.angle_beta   90.00
_cell.angle_gamma   90.00
#
_symmetry.space_group_name_H-M   'P 1'
#
loop_
_entity.id
_entity.type
_entity.pdbx_description
1 polymer ?
#
loop_
_entity_poly.entity_id
_entity_poly.type
_entity_poly.pdbx_seq_one_letter_code
_entity_poly.pdbx_strand_id
1 'polypeptide(L)'
;YYIKNHAEHILFDRGRLTYSIMKFGRTANSTCYNQKPTVTVGTKIKKGDLLIDGPASDGGELSLGRNLVIAYASFMGLGYEDAIIISDRLVKEDVLTSIHINEYAADIMDTKLGAEELTRDIPNVSENDLRNLGDDGIVFVGAEVTANDILVGKIAPKGETELTAEERLLRAIFGEKAREVRDTSLRMSNGESGTVIEVATLDREEGDELDPGVLKTVTVKVAQIRKVTVGDKLAGRHGNKGVISRIIPTADMPYLADGTPIDIIISPLSVLARMNLGQLLEAHLGLAASKLGYKVALPVFEPLDESVIEEQLKKAGLPINGKSMLYDGRTGLAFDNETTVGIGYILKLIHMVEDKTHARSTGPYSLVTQQPLGGKAQMGGQRLGEMEVWALEAHRVAHVLQEMLTIKSDDLVGRAKAFEAIVKGTPIPESTVPESFKVLLKELNSLGLDVIPVDPKEVLVADEASEEIEKDKAILADDSATTPTIVAPATPADLDDVEEPSDEELKQAEGEV
;
A
#
# COMPACT_ATOMS: atom_id res chain seq x y z
N TYR A 1 -2.11 18.36 -41.55
CA TYR A 1 -2.16 17.25 -40.58
C TYR A 1 -3.09 16.16 -41.10
N TYR A 2 -2.72 14.87 -41.00
CA TYR A 2 -3.60 13.70 -41.18
C TYR A 2 -3.05 12.46 -40.45
N ILE A 3 -3.89 11.49 -40.11
CA ILE A 3 -3.53 10.27 -39.35
C ILE A 3 -3.42 9.07 -40.31
N LYS A 4 -2.35 8.28 -40.20
CA LYS A 4 -2.20 6.98 -40.92
C LYS A 4 -1.27 6.04 -40.13
N ASN A 5 -1.73 4.80 -39.86
CA ASN A 5 -1.01 3.73 -39.15
C ASN A 5 -0.51 4.13 -37.74
N HIS A 6 -1.37 4.68 -36.87
CA HIS A 6 -1.01 5.14 -35.51
C HIS A 6 0.11 6.21 -35.45
N ALA A 7 0.55 6.74 -36.59
CA ALA A 7 1.51 7.82 -36.72
C ALA A 7 0.84 9.08 -37.27
N GLU A 8 1.32 10.24 -36.84
CA GLU A 8 0.76 11.53 -37.21
C GLU A 8 1.59 12.20 -38.29
N HIS A 9 0.92 12.62 -39.37
CA HIS A 9 1.56 13.16 -40.57
C HIS A 9 1.31 14.65 -40.67
N ILE A 10 2.38 15.44 -40.77
CA ILE A 10 2.32 16.88 -41.00
C ILE A 10 2.93 17.19 -42.37
N LEU A 11 2.10 17.78 -43.24
CA LEU A 11 2.50 18.28 -44.55
C LEU A 11 2.83 19.77 -44.39
N PHE A 12 4.06 20.15 -44.73
CA PHE A 12 4.47 21.53 -44.88
C PHE A 12 4.53 21.89 -46.37
N ASP A 13 4.44 23.19 -46.69
CA ASP A 13 4.56 23.76 -48.04
C ASP A 13 5.89 23.43 -48.75
N ARG A 14 6.87 22.82 -48.04
CA ARG A 14 8.22 22.47 -48.53
C ARG A 14 8.67 21.05 -48.18
N GLY A 15 7.77 20.16 -47.76
CA GLY A 15 8.13 18.77 -47.43
C GLY A 15 7.18 18.12 -46.42
N ARG A 16 7.41 16.85 -46.11
CA ARG A 16 6.62 16.08 -45.15
C ARG A 16 7.48 15.71 -43.94
N LEU A 17 6.99 16.01 -42.74
CA LEU A 17 7.57 15.56 -41.48
C LEU A 17 6.56 14.65 -40.77
N THR A 18 7.04 13.53 -40.25
CA THR A 18 6.22 12.55 -39.54
C THR A 18 6.65 12.52 -38.08
N TYR A 19 5.68 12.67 -37.17
CA TYR A 19 5.90 12.54 -35.73
C TYR A 19 5.27 11.24 -35.25
N SER A 20 6.08 10.36 -34.69
CA SER A 20 5.60 9.13 -34.07
C SER A 20 5.13 9.43 -32.64
N ILE A 21 3.94 8.97 -32.31
CA ILE A 21 3.35 9.14 -30.98
C ILE A 21 3.64 7.90 -30.14
N MET A 22 4.04 8.13 -28.89
CA MET A 22 4.11 7.07 -27.90
C MET A 22 2.75 6.86 -27.25
N LYS A 23 2.16 5.68 -27.46
CA LYS A 23 0.91 5.25 -26.84
C LYS A 23 1.20 4.19 -25.79
N PHE A 24 0.67 4.38 -24.58
CA PHE A 24 0.79 3.43 -23.47
C PHE A 24 2.23 2.94 -23.20
N GLY A 25 3.20 3.84 -23.30
CA GLY A 25 4.58 3.53 -22.93
C GLY A 25 4.71 3.36 -21.41
N ARG A 26 5.45 2.35 -20.96
CA ARG A 26 5.78 2.19 -19.55
C ARG A 26 6.92 3.14 -19.15
N THR A 27 6.77 3.86 -18.04
CA THR A 27 7.87 4.59 -17.41
C THR A 27 8.62 3.73 -16.40
N ALA A 28 9.79 4.17 -15.94
CA ALA A 28 10.56 3.48 -14.90
C ALA A 28 9.76 3.26 -13.59
N ASN A 29 8.83 4.16 -13.26
CA ASN A 29 7.97 4.07 -12.08
C ASN A 29 6.64 3.34 -12.37
N SER A 30 6.57 2.56 -13.44
CA SER A 30 5.37 1.80 -13.85
C SER A 30 4.13 2.67 -14.09
N THR A 31 4.31 3.97 -14.43
CA THR A 31 3.21 4.84 -14.85
C THR A 31 3.06 4.82 -16.37
N CYS A 32 1.88 5.19 -16.86
CA CYS A 32 1.59 5.27 -18.28
C CYS A 32 2.06 6.59 -18.91
N TYR A 33 3.02 6.50 -19.83
CA TYR A 33 3.40 7.56 -20.76
C TYR A 33 2.52 7.49 -22.01
N ASN A 34 1.53 8.36 -22.11
CA ASN A 34 0.59 8.39 -23.23
C ASN A 34 0.51 9.79 -23.81
N GLN A 35 0.89 9.92 -25.07
CA GLN A 35 0.82 11.17 -25.82
C GLN A 35 -0.51 11.28 -26.58
N LYS A 36 -1.08 12.48 -26.64
CA LYS A 36 -2.37 12.73 -27.31
C LYS A 36 -2.24 13.85 -28.35
N PRO A 37 -2.70 13.66 -29.60
CA PRO A 37 -2.82 14.79 -30.52
C PRO A 37 -3.75 15.86 -29.99
N THR A 38 -3.36 17.12 -30.20
CA THR A 38 -4.22 18.29 -29.94
C THR A 38 -4.81 18.88 -31.22
N VAL A 39 -4.24 18.55 -32.38
CA VAL A 39 -4.64 19.12 -33.68
C VAL A 39 -5.49 18.15 -34.50
N THR A 40 -6.39 18.72 -35.31
CA THR A 40 -7.26 17.96 -36.22
C THR A 40 -6.79 18.05 -37.68
N VAL A 41 -7.33 17.17 -38.52
CA VAL A 41 -7.03 17.14 -39.97
C VAL A 41 -7.41 18.47 -40.61
N GLY A 42 -6.47 19.05 -41.35
CA GLY A 42 -6.66 20.35 -42.02
C GLY A 42 -6.37 21.61 -41.19
N THR A 43 -6.04 21.48 -39.90
CA THR A 43 -5.64 22.63 -39.08
C THR A 43 -4.36 23.27 -39.62
N LYS A 44 -4.41 24.59 -39.85
CA LYS A 44 -3.22 25.39 -40.19
C LYS A 44 -2.44 25.68 -38.91
N ILE A 45 -1.17 25.31 -38.90
CA ILE A 45 -0.29 25.43 -37.74
C ILE A 45 0.85 26.41 -38.03
N LYS A 46 1.34 27.09 -37.00
CA LYS A 46 2.52 27.96 -37.01
C LYS A 46 3.66 27.29 -36.26
N LYS A 47 4.89 27.78 -36.49
CA LYS A 47 6.06 27.33 -35.73
C LYS A 47 5.86 27.70 -34.25
N GLY A 48 5.91 26.70 -33.38
CA GLY A 48 5.71 26.86 -31.93
C GLY A 48 4.35 26.39 -31.42
N ASP A 49 3.41 26.05 -32.31
CA ASP A 49 2.11 25.53 -31.88
C ASP A 49 2.25 24.12 -31.27
N LEU A 50 1.44 23.85 -30.24
CA LEU A 50 1.35 22.54 -29.62
C LEU A 50 0.63 21.56 -30.56
N LEU A 51 1.30 20.45 -30.87
CA LEU A 51 0.78 19.42 -31.77
C LEU A 51 0.36 18.15 -31.02
N ILE A 52 1.15 17.78 -30.01
CA ILE A 52 1.01 16.55 -29.25
C ILE A 52 1.21 16.92 -27.78
N ASP A 53 0.22 16.60 -26.96
CA ASP A 53 0.29 16.74 -25.52
C ASP A 53 0.92 15.49 -24.89
N GLY A 54 1.71 15.69 -23.84
CA GLY A 54 2.35 14.62 -23.09
C GLY A 54 1.44 14.00 -22.02
N PRO A 55 1.96 13.04 -21.24
CA PRO A 55 1.29 12.62 -20.02
C PRO A 55 1.29 13.77 -18.99
N ALA A 56 0.19 13.88 -18.24
CA ALA A 56 0.01 14.91 -17.22
C ALA A 56 0.19 16.35 -17.72
N SER A 57 -0.22 16.62 -18.96
CA SER A 57 -0.37 17.96 -19.50
C SER A 57 -1.74 18.16 -20.13
N ASP A 58 -2.22 19.41 -20.14
CA ASP A 58 -3.49 19.82 -20.73
C ASP A 58 -3.32 21.16 -21.45
N GLY A 59 -3.33 21.12 -22.78
CA GLY A 59 -3.12 22.30 -23.62
C GLY A 59 -1.69 22.87 -23.51
N GLY A 60 -0.72 22.01 -23.19
CA GLY A 60 0.69 22.40 -23.03
C GLY A 60 1.03 22.95 -21.64
N GLU A 61 0.05 23.03 -20.73
CA GLU A 61 0.26 23.34 -19.32
C GLU A 61 0.37 22.06 -18.50
N LEU A 62 1.11 22.11 -17.39
CA LEU A 62 1.28 20.97 -16.50
C LEU A 62 -0.03 20.66 -15.74
N SER A 63 -0.51 19.42 -15.86
CA SER A 63 -1.79 18.93 -15.33
C SER A 63 -1.61 17.60 -14.58
N LEU A 64 -0.96 17.68 -13.41
CA LEU A 64 -0.73 16.56 -12.48
C LEU A 64 -1.96 16.10 -11.67
N GLY A 65 -3.04 16.87 -11.64
CA GLY A 65 -4.17 16.71 -10.73
C GLY A 65 -5.46 17.27 -11.33
N ARG A 66 -6.47 17.49 -10.47
CA ARG A 66 -7.78 17.99 -10.88
C ARG A 66 -8.24 19.13 -9.98
N ASN A 67 -8.95 20.08 -10.59
CA ASN A 67 -9.69 21.11 -9.88
C ASN A 67 -10.97 20.47 -9.32
N LEU A 68 -11.13 20.48 -8.00
CA LEU A 68 -12.24 19.85 -7.29
C LEU A 68 -12.93 20.84 -6.37
N VAL A 69 -14.23 20.66 -6.15
CA VAL A 69 -14.98 21.47 -5.18
C VAL A 69 -14.69 20.97 -3.77
N ILE A 70 -14.02 21.78 -2.97
CA ILE A 70 -13.57 21.44 -1.62
C ILE A 70 -14.41 22.20 -0.60
N ALA A 71 -14.90 21.49 0.43
CA ALA A 71 -15.43 22.09 1.64
C ALA A 71 -14.50 21.86 2.83
N TYR A 72 -14.22 22.91 3.59
CA TYR A 72 -13.46 22.81 4.83
C TYR A 72 -14.43 22.65 6.01
N ALA A 73 -14.84 21.42 6.31
CA ALA A 73 -15.85 21.11 7.31
C ALA A 73 -15.51 19.86 8.13
N SER A 74 -16.04 19.78 9.35
CA SER A 74 -16.11 18.52 10.07
C SER A 74 -17.32 17.74 9.59
N PHE A 75 -17.14 16.46 9.26
CA PHE A 75 -18.22 15.61 8.76
C PHE A 75 -18.16 14.24 9.41
N MET A 76 -19.04 14.02 10.40
CA MET A 76 -19.22 12.76 11.15
C MET A 76 -17.94 12.15 11.75
N GLY A 77 -16.90 12.94 12.00
CA GLY A 77 -15.60 12.41 12.41
C GLY A 77 -14.87 11.60 11.33
N LEU A 78 -15.41 11.48 10.11
CA LEU A 78 -14.75 10.78 9.00
C LEU A 78 -13.52 11.55 8.48
N GLY A 79 -13.47 12.86 8.72
CA GLY A 79 -12.32 13.72 8.46
C GLY A 79 -11.40 13.89 9.67
N TYR A 80 -11.32 12.91 10.58
CA TYR A 80 -10.46 13.00 11.76
C TYR A 80 -8.99 13.21 11.35
N GLU A 81 -8.32 14.18 12.00
CA GLU A 81 -6.96 14.64 11.66
C GLU A 81 -6.78 14.98 10.17
N ASP A 82 -6.13 14.09 9.43
CA ASP A 82 -5.74 14.24 8.03
C ASP A 82 -6.56 13.37 7.08
N ALA A 83 -7.58 12.70 7.59
CA ALA A 83 -8.48 11.92 6.76
C ALA A 83 -9.25 12.84 5.80
N ILE A 84 -9.35 12.39 4.55
CA ILE A 84 -10.07 13.08 3.48
C ILE A 84 -11.29 12.26 3.11
N ILE A 85 -12.42 12.94 2.96
CA ILE A 85 -13.65 12.33 2.47
C ILE A 85 -13.83 12.76 1.02
N ILE A 86 -14.23 11.82 0.16
CA ILE A 86 -14.47 12.12 -1.25
C ILE A 86 -15.86 11.68 -1.69
N SER A 87 -16.39 12.35 -2.71
CA SER A 87 -17.62 11.97 -3.39
C SER A 87 -17.38 10.77 -4.30
N ASP A 88 -18.36 9.86 -4.37
CA ASP A 88 -18.37 8.74 -5.31
C ASP A 88 -18.44 9.19 -6.78
N ARG A 89 -18.80 10.45 -7.05
CA ARG A 89 -18.69 11.08 -8.37
C ARG A 89 -17.29 10.95 -8.94
N LEU A 90 -16.26 11.17 -8.10
CA LEU A 90 -14.86 11.11 -8.52
C LEU A 90 -14.44 9.72 -9.00
N VAL A 91 -15.10 8.67 -8.48
CA VAL A 91 -14.90 7.28 -8.88
C VAL A 91 -15.69 6.96 -10.16
N LYS A 92 -16.96 7.41 -10.23
CA LYS A 92 -17.86 7.15 -11.37
C LYS A 92 -17.41 7.84 -12.66
N GLU A 93 -16.92 9.07 -12.55
CA GLU A 93 -16.49 9.90 -13.68
C GLU A 93 -14.99 9.76 -14.01
N ASP A 94 -14.29 8.83 -13.35
CA ASP A 94 -12.85 8.56 -13.55
C ASP A 94 -11.95 9.81 -13.41
N VAL A 95 -12.33 10.73 -12.51
CA VAL A 95 -11.67 12.03 -12.33
C VAL A 95 -10.24 11.87 -11.83
N LEU A 96 -10.05 10.97 -10.85
CA LEU A 96 -8.76 10.64 -10.21
C LEU A 96 -8.32 9.20 -10.53
N THR A 97 -8.52 8.78 -11.78
CA THR A 97 -8.10 7.46 -12.25
C THR A 97 -6.74 7.53 -12.93
N SER A 98 -5.85 6.58 -12.63
CA SER A 98 -4.51 6.47 -13.23
C SER A 98 -4.34 5.11 -13.91
N ILE A 99 -3.45 5.03 -14.90
CA ILE A 99 -3.08 3.76 -15.54
C ILE A 99 -1.65 3.43 -15.12
N HIS A 100 -1.49 2.23 -14.57
CA HIS A 100 -0.20 1.66 -14.20
C HIS A 100 0.12 0.50 -15.13
N ILE A 101 1.37 0.41 -15.55
CA ILE A 101 1.84 -0.64 -16.46
C ILE A 101 2.97 -1.38 -15.76
N ASN A 102 2.67 -2.60 -15.34
CA ASN A 102 3.63 -3.49 -14.70
C ASN A 102 4.20 -4.43 -15.75
N GLU A 103 5.46 -4.81 -15.55
CA GLU A 103 6.22 -5.65 -16.45
C GLU A 103 6.65 -6.90 -15.68
N TYR A 104 6.33 -8.06 -16.23
CA TYR A 104 6.69 -9.35 -15.67
C TYR A 104 7.53 -10.08 -16.69
N ALA A 105 8.73 -10.50 -16.29
CA ALA A 105 9.66 -11.21 -17.16
C ALA A 105 9.82 -12.65 -16.65
N ALA A 106 9.84 -13.59 -17.58
CA ALA A 106 10.18 -14.99 -17.33
C ALA A 106 11.32 -15.40 -18.25
N ASP A 107 12.42 -15.83 -17.63
CA ASP A 107 13.55 -16.40 -18.33
C ASP A 107 13.40 -17.92 -18.41
N ILE A 108 13.62 -18.45 -19.62
CA ILE A 108 13.67 -19.88 -19.92
C ILE A 108 15.15 -20.26 -19.88
N MET A 109 15.54 -21.03 -18.88
CA MET A 109 16.95 -21.36 -18.65
C MET A 109 17.29 -22.77 -19.13
N ASP A 110 18.53 -22.93 -19.61
CA ASP A 110 19.13 -24.24 -19.80
C ASP A 110 19.69 -24.75 -18.46
N THR A 111 19.05 -25.75 -17.89
CA THR A 111 19.46 -26.32 -16.60
C THR A 111 20.31 -27.56 -16.82
N LYS A 112 21.06 -27.98 -15.78
CA LYS A 112 21.85 -29.22 -15.84
C LYS A 112 21.04 -30.48 -16.12
N LEU A 113 19.74 -30.45 -15.83
CA LEU A 113 18.81 -31.58 -15.98
C LEU A 113 18.08 -31.56 -17.33
N GLY A 114 18.29 -30.50 -18.13
CA GLY A 114 17.59 -30.23 -19.38
C GLY A 114 17.09 -28.79 -19.44
N ALA A 115 16.78 -28.33 -20.64
CA ALA A 115 16.21 -27.01 -20.85
C ALA A 115 14.80 -26.92 -20.24
N GLU A 116 14.47 -25.76 -19.67
CA GLU A 116 13.08 -25.44 -19.38
C GLU A 116 12.30 -25.27 -20.70
N GLU A 117 11.05 -25.73 -20.71
CA GLU A 117 10.18 -25.67 -21.89
C GLU A 117 9.01 -24.74 -21.65
N LEU A 118 8.65 -23.97 -22.68
CA LEU A 118 7.47 -23.11 -22.69
C LEU A 118 6.30 -23.92 -23.24
N THR A 119 5.24 -24.09 -22.45
CA THR A 119 4.11 -24.92 -22.85
C THR A 119 2.83 -24.56 -22.09
N ARG A 120 1.70 -24.83 -22.72
CA ARG A 120 0.37 -24.81 -22.10
C ARG A 120 0.08 -26.05 -21.26
N ASP A 121 0.75 -27.17 -21.51
CA ASP A 121 0.53 -28.44 -20.81
C ASP A 121 1.28 -28.47 -19.47
N ILE A 122 0.69 -27.83 -18.46
CA ILE A 122 1.27 -27.67 -17.12
C ILE A 122 0.65 -28.70 -16.16
N PRO A 123 1.45 -29.51 -15.43
CA PRO A 123 0.93 -30.53 -14.55
C PRO A 123 0.16 -29.93 -13.36
N ASN A 124 -0.92 -30.60 -12.95
CA ASN A 124 -1.76 -30.23 -11.79
C ASN A 124 -2.48 -28.86 -11.92
N VAL A 125 -2.62 -28.33 -13.13
CA VAL A 125 -3.35 -27.07 -13.39
C VAL A 125 -4.66 -27.37 -14.11
N SER A 126 -5.74 -26.68 -13.75
CA SER A 126 -7.06 -26.90 -14.36
C SER A 126 -7.18 -26.21 -15.72
N GLU A 127 -8.04 -26.72 -16.62
CA GLU A 127 -8.28 -26.08 -17.93
C GLU A 127 -8.79 -24.64 -17.80
N ASN A 128 -9.51 -24.32 -16.71
CA ASN A 128 -9.99 -22.97 -16.45
C ASN A 128 -8.84 -21.98 -16.21
N ASP A 129 -7.77 -22.42 -15.54
CA ASP A 129 -6.60 -21.57 -15.27
C ASP A 129 -5.74 -21.40 -16.53
N LEU A 130 -5.82 -22.34 -17.48
CA LEU A 130 -5.12 -22.32 -18.76
C LEU A 130 -5.89 -21.57 -19.86
N ARG A 131 -7.07 -21.01 -19.57
CA ARG A 131 -7.97 -20.40 -20.56
C ARG A 131 -7.34 -19.20 -21.29
N ASN A 132 -6.46 -18.48 -20.60
CA ASN A 132 -5.83 -17.26 -21.09
C ASN A 132 -4.50 -17.52 -21.81
N LEU A 133 -4.01 -18.77 -21.79
CA LEU A 133 -2.75 -19.17 -22.42
C LEU A 133 -2.96 -19.67 -23.85
N GLY A 134 -2.08 -19.24 -24.75
CA GLY A 134 -1.95 -19.78 -26.08
C GLY A 134 -1.34 -21.18 -26.10
N ASP A 135 -1.36 -21.79 -27.28
CA ASP A 135 -0.77 -23.12 -27.49
C ASP A 135 0.75 -23.11 -27.32
N ASP A 136 1.38 -21.94 -27.48
CA ASP A 136 2.77 -21.67 -27.15
C ASP A 136 3.05 -21.62 -25.65
N GLY A 137 2.02 -21.50 -24.81
CA GLY A 137 2.14 -21.35 -23.36
C GLY A 137 2.30 -19.89 -22.90
N ILE A 138 2.04 -18.90 -23.76
CA ILE A 138 2.11 -17.48 -23.40
C ILE A 138 0.70 -16.88 -23.34
N VAL A 139 0.46 -15.95 -22.42
CA VAL A 139 -0.82 -15.26 -22.30
C VAL A 139 -1.14 -14.40 -23.53
N PHE A 140 -2.40 -14.40 -23.97
CA PHE A 140 -2.84 -13.57 -25.10
C PHE A 140 -2.87 -12.07 -24.77
N VAL A 141 -2.48 -11.23 -25.74
CA VAL A 141 -2.69 -9.78 -25.65
C VAL A 141 -4.20 -9.48 -25.65
N GLY A 142 -4.63 -8.66 -24.69
CA GLY A 142 -6.04 -8.36 -24.43
C GLY A 142 -6.71 -9.25 -23.39
N ALA A 143 -6.03 -10.29 -22.89
CA ALA A 143 -6.56 -11.11 -21.81
C ALA A 143 -6.65 -10.30 -20.50
N GLU A 144 -7.78 -10.45 -19.79
CA GLU A 144 -7.92 -9.98 -18.42
C GLU A 144 -7.35 -11.04 -17.47
N VAL A 145 -6.40 -10.61 -16.66
CA VAL A 145 -5.66 -11.45 -15.71
C VAL A 145 -5.85 -10.94 -14.29
N THR A 146 -5.96 -11.89 -13.38
CA THR A 146 -6.14 -11.68 -11.94
C THR A 146 -5.05 -12.41 -11.16
N ALA A 147 -5.00 -12.17 -9.85
CA ALA A 147 -4.01 -12.80 -8.98
C ALA A 147 -3.98 -14.34 -9.15
N ASN A 148 -2.77 -14.89 -9.26
CA ASN A 148 -2.47 -16.31 -9.52
C ASN A 148 -2.74 -16.85 -10.93
N ASP A 149 -3.32 -16.06 -11.85
CA ASP A 149 -3.40 -16.44 -13.26
C ASP A 149 -1.99 -16.60 -13.85
N ILE A 150 -1.85 -17.55 -14.78
CA ILE A 150 -0.57 -17.86 -15.42
C ILE A 150 -0.34 -16.89 -16.59
N LEU A 151 0.78 -16.17 -16.54
CA LEU A 151 1.21 -15.26 -17.60
C LEU A 151 2.10 -15.96 -18.62
N VAL A 152 3.00 -16.83 -18.14
CA VAL A 152 3.91 -17.63 -18.97
C VAL A 152 3.99 -19.02 -18.39
N GLY A 153 3.48 -20.00 -19.13
CA GLY A 153 3.54 -21.42 -18.82
C GLY A 153 4.93 -21.96 -19.05
N LYS A 154 5.59 -22.36 -17.95
CA LYS A 154 6.97 -22.85 -17.97
C LYS A 154 7.08 -24.12 -17.14
N ILE A 155 7.72 -25.13 -17.72
CA ILE A 155 8.00 -26.40 -17.05
C ILE A 155 9.49 -26.66 -17.00
N ALA A 156 9.96 -27.12 -15.84
CA ALA A 156 11.35 -27.54 -15.64
C ALA A 156 11.43 -29.06 -15.45
N PRO A 157 12.40 -29.76 -16.07
CA PRO A 157 12.61 -31.17 -15.81
C PRO A 157 13.00 -31.37 -14.33
N LYS A 158 12.33 -32.32 -13.66
CA LYS A 158 12.71 -32.74 -12.32
C LYS A 158 13.89 -33.69 -12.43
N GLY A 159 14.89 -33.48 -11.58
CA GLY A 159 15.95 -34.47 -11.43
C GLY A 159 15.40 -35.74 -10.79
N GLU A 160 16.05 -36.88 -11.04
CA GLU A 160 15.86 -38.10 -10.25
C GLU A 160 16.26 -37.83 -8.80
N THR A 161 15.35 -37.23 -8.05
CA THR A 161 15.38 -37.21 -6.60
C THR A 161 14.58 -38.42 -6.14
N GLU A 162 15.08 -39.13 -5.13
CA GLU A 162 14.31 -40.21 -4.50
C GLU A 162 12.99 -39.61 -4.02
N LEU A 163 11.88 -39.99 -4.68
CA LEU A 163 10.54 -39.62 -4.25
C LEU A 163 10.41 -39.94 -2.77
N THR A 164 9.77 -39.06 -2.01
CA THR A 164 9.47 -39.39 -0.62
C THR A 164 8.63 -40.67 -0.59
N ALA A 165 8.69 -41.43 0.51
CA ALA A 165 7.94 -42.68 0.63
C ALA A 165 6.43 -42.47 0.36
N GLU A 166 5.92 -41.28 0.72
CA GLU A 166 4.55 -40.82 0.50
C GLU A 166 4.27 -40.56 -0.99
N GLU A 167 5.11 -39.77 -1.67
CA GLU A 167 4.97 -39.50 -3.11
C GLU A 167 5.10 -40.78 -3.95
N ARG A 168 5.98 -41.70 -3.54
CA ARG A 168 6.15 -43.00 -4.19
C ARG A 168 4.90 -43.87 -4.04
N LEU A 169 4.26 -43.84 -2.86
CA LEU A 169 3.00 -44.55 -2.63
C LEU A 169 1.86 -43.93 -3.45
N LEU A 170 1.76 -42.60 -3.48
CA LEU A 170 0.75 -41.90 -4.30
C LEU A 170 0.91 -42.25 -5.78
N ARG A 171 2.15 -42.25 -6.30
CA ARG A 171 2.46 -42.66 -7.68
C ARG A 171 2.05 -44.12 -7.96
N ALA A 172 2.25 -45.01 -7.00
CA ALA A 172 1.85 -46.42 -7.12
C ALA A 172 0.33 -46.63 -7.09
N ILE A 173 -0.41 -45.81 -6.35
CA ILE A 173 -1.88 -45.88 -6.24
C ILE A 173 -2.56 -45.26 -7.46
N PHE A 174 -2.17 -44.05 -7.86
CA PHE A 174 -2.86 -43.30 -8.90
C PHE A 174 -2.39 -43.65 -10.31
N GLY A 175 -1.27 -44.36 -10.48
CA GLY A 175 -0.83 -44.91 -11.76
C GLY A 175 -0.53 -43.87 -12.85
N GLU A 176 -0.62 -42.58 -12.54
CA GLU A 176 -0.28 -41.51 -13.46
C GLU A 176 1.21 -41.58 -13.74
N LYS A 177 1.55 -41.90 -14.99
CA LYS A 177 2.82 -41.52 -15.60
C LYS A 177 2.83 -39.99 -15.74
N ALA A 178 2.77 -39.27 -14.62
CA ALA A 178 2.94 -37.84 -14.61
C ALA A 178 4.31 -37.56 -15.24
N ARG A 179 4.33 -36.69 -16.25
CA ARG A 179 5.57 -36.15 -16.82
C ARG A 179 6.45 -35.70 -15.65
N GLU A 180 7.73 -36.07 -15.65
CA GLU A 180 8.68 -35.74 -14.57
C GLU A 180 9.12 -34.28 -14.68
N VAL A 181 8.13 -33.37 -14.69
CA VAL A 181 8.31 -31.95 -14.86
C VAL A 181 7.67 -31.21 -13.69
N ARG A 182 8.22 -30.06 -13.36
CA ARG A 182 7.76 -29.16 -12.31
C ARG A 182 7.22 -27.90 -12.96
N ASP A 183 6.08 -27.44 -12.47
CA ASP A 183 5.57 -26.11 -12.80
C ASP A 183 6.52 -25.04 -12.22
N THR A 184 7.15 -24.26 -13.11
CA THR A 184 7.96 -23.07 -12.81
C THR A 184 7.40 -21.84 -13.51
N SER A 185 6.11 -21.87 -13.83
CA SER A 185 5.39 -20.83 -14.58
C SER A 185 5.40 -19.49 -13.86
N LEU A 186 5.42 -18.42 -14.66
CA LEU A 186 5.23 -17.07 -14.18
C LEU A 186 3.74 -16.81 -13.94
N ARG A 187 3.40 -16.45 -12.71
CA ARG A 187 2.04 -16.15 -12.28
C ARG A 187 1.93 -14.69 -11.88
N MET A 188 0.74 -14.13 -12.03
CA MET A 188 0.44 -12.78 -11.58
C MET A 188 0.54 -12.69 -10.05
N SER A 189 1.23 -11.67 -9.54
CA SER A 189 1.40 -11.48 -8.10
C SER A 189 0.06 -11.30 -7.38
N ASN A 190 0.05 -11.66 -6.09
CA ASN A 190 -1.12 -11.47 -5.25
C ASN A 190 -1.52 -9.98 -5.16
N GLY A 191 -2.82 -9.71 -5.35
CA GLY A 191 -3.39 -8.36 -5.24
C GLY A 191 -3.21 -7.50 -6.49
N GLU A 192 -2.60 -8.01 -7.56
CA GLU A 192 -2.52 -7.33 -8.84
C GLU A 192 -3.57 -7.89 -9.81
N SER A 193 -4.08 -7.03 -10.68
CA SER A 193 -4.99 -7.40 -11.77
C SER A 193 -4.81 -6.44 -12.94
N GLY A 194 -5.24 -6.82 -14.12
CA GLY A 194 -5.20 -5.93 -15.28
C GLY A 194 -5.39 -6.64 -16.60
N THR A 195 -5.11 -5.91 -17.67
CA THR A 195 -5.23 -6.40 -19.05
C THR A 195 -3.85 -6.47 -19.67
N VAL A 196 -3.52 -7.59 -20.31
CA VAL A 196 -2.26 -7.76 -21.04
C VAL A 196 -2.26 -6.82 -22.25
N ILE A 197 -1.28 -5.92 -22.33
CA ILE A 197 -1.18 -4.94 -23.43
C ILE A 197 -0.14 -5.32 -24.48
N GLU A 198 0.92 -6.00 -24.07
CA GLU A 198 2.07 -6.30 -24.91
C GLU A 198 2.78 -7.52 -24.36
N VAL A 199 3.18 -8.40 -25.28
CA VAL A 199 4.02 -9.56 -24.99
C VAL A 199 5.20 -9.46 -25.95
N ALA A 200 6.41 -9.45 -25.40
CA ALA A 200 7.66 -9.45 -26.15
C ALA A 200 8.44 -10.72 -25.80
N THR A 201 8.94 -11.41 -26.82
CA THR A 201 9.82 -12.57 -26.66
C THR A 201 11.16 -12.21 -27.26
N LEU A 202 12.23 -12.45 -26.49
CA LEU A 202 13.61 -12.36 -26.95
C LEU A 202 14.17 -13.78 -27.02
N ASP A 203 14.84 -14.11 -28.13
CA ASP A 203 15.33 -15.45 -28.39
C ASP A 203 16.81 -15.43 -28.75
N ARG A 204 17.61 -16.22 -28.03
CA ARG A 204 19.04 -16.36 -28.30
C ARG A 204 19.28 -16.91 -29.71
N GLU A 205 18.41 -17.79 -30.21
CA GLU A 205 18.55 -18.38 -31.54
C GLU A 205 18.34 -17.35 -32.66
N GLU A 206 17.54 -16.31 -32.40
CA GLU A 206 17.30 -15.20 -33.33
C GLU A 206 18.41 -14.14 -33.30
N GLY A 207 19.37 -14.28 -32.38
CA GLY A 207 20.54 -13.41 -32.26
C GLY A 207 20.41 -12.32 -31.20
N ASP A 208 19.42 -12.41 -30.31
CA ASP A 208 19.26 -11.46 -29.21
C ASP A 208 20.31 -11.68 -28.10
N GLU A 209 20.74 -10.58 -27.47
CA GLU A 209 21.67 -10.61 -26.34
C GLU A 209 20.93 -10.98 -25.05
N LEU A 210 21.12 -12.22 -24.59
CA LEU A 210 20.54 -12.75 -23.34
C LEU A 210 21.63 -13.19 -22.36
N ASP A 211 21.32 -13.14 -21.07
CA ASP A 211 22.22 -13.55 -19.98
C ASP A 211 22.70 -15.01 -20.13
N PRO A 212 23.95 -15.34 -19.78
CA PRO A 212 24.50 -16.69 -19.94
C PRO A 212 23.58 -17.77 -19.35
N GLY A 213 23.22 -18.77 -20.17
CA GLY A 213 22.31 -19.86 -19.76
C GLY A 213 20.81 -19.59 -19.99
N VAL A 214 20.41 -18.36 -20.34
CA VAL A 214 19.02 -18.04 -20.74
C VAL A 214 18.82 -18.31 -22.23
N LEU A 215 17.89 -19.18 -22.59
CA LEU A 215 17.56 -19.50 -23.98
C LEU A 215 16.62 -18.47 -24.58
N LYS A 216 15.55 -18.14 -23.84
CA LYS A 216 14.53 -17.17 -24.24
C LYS A 216 14.08 -16.37 -23.03
N THR A 217 13.69 -15.12 -23.25
CA THR A 217 13.06 -14.27 -22.22
C THR A 217 11.72 -13.79 -22.74
N VAL A 218 10.66 -14.06 -21.98
CA VAL A 218 9.30 -13.58 -22.29
C VAL A 218 8.92 -12.49 -21.31
N THR A 219 8.64 -11.31 -21.85
CA THR A 219 8.23 -10.12 -21.10
C THR A 219 6.77 -9.82 -21.38
N VAL A 220 5.95 -9.85 -20.34
CA VAL A 220 4.51 -9.56 -20.38
C VAL A 220 4.26 -8.23 -19.69
N LYS A 221 3.69 -7.27 -20.42
CA LYS A 221 3.24 -5.99 -19.86
C LYS A 221 1.75 -6.05 -19.59
N VAL A 222 1.36 -5.76 -18.34
CA VAL A 222 -0.03 -5.73 -17.90
C VAL A 222 -0.38 -4.30 -17.49
N ALA A 223 -1.41 -3.74 -18.11
CA ALA A 223 -1.96 -2.45 -17.74
C ALA A 223 -3.10 -2.61 -16.75
N GLN A 224 -3.02 -1.87 -15.64
CA GLN A 224 -4.04 -1.80 -14.61
C GLN A 224 -4.64 -0.39 -14.60
N ILE A 225 -5.97 -0.32 -14.72
CA ILE A 225 -6.72 0.91 -14.48
C ILE A 225 -6.95 1.02 -12.98
N ARG A 226 -6.33 2.00 -12.35
CA ARG A 226 -6.43 2.23 -10.90
C ARG A 226 -7.33 3.41 -10.63
N LYS A 227 -8.59 3.11 -10.31
CA LYS A 227 -9.55 4.09 -9.77
C LYS A 227 -9.12 4.53 -8.37
N VAL A 228 -9.71 5.60 -7.86
CA VAL A 228 -9.42 6.05 -6.49
C VAL A 228 -10.18 5.16 -5.50
N THR A 229 -9.51 4.74 -4.44
CA THR A 229 -10.06 3.82 -3.43
C THR A 229 -9.81 4.32 -2.01
N VAL A 230 -10.53 3.76 -1.03
CA VAL A 230 -10.29 4.04 0.40
C VAL A 230 -8.88 3.58 0.76
N GLY A 231 -8.10 4.44 1.41
CA GLY A 231 -6.69 4.18 1.72
C GLY A 231 -5.69 4.82 0.75
N ASP A 232 -6.14 5.27 -0.43
CA ASP A 232 -5.29 6.04 -1.34
C ASP A 232 -4.97 7.42 -0.76
N LYS A 233 -3.77 7.93 -1.06
CA LYS A 233 -3.31 9.24 -0.58
C LYS A 233 -3.53 10.33 -1.63
N LEU A 234 -4.21 11.40 -1.22
CA LEU A 234 -4.39 12.62 -1.99
C LEU A 234 -3.54 13.76 -1.38
N ALA A 235 -3.23 14.75 -2.20
CA ALA A 235 -2.52 15.94 -1.74
C ALA A 235 -2.94 17.20 -2.50
N GLY A 236 -3.07 18.32 -1.81
CA GLY A 236 -3.05 19.64 -2.46
C GLY A 236 -1.64 20.17 -2.65
N ARG A 237 -1.52 21.32 -3.32
CA ARG A 237 -0.24 21.98 -3.61
C ARG A 237 0.45 22.54 -2.36
N HIS A 238 -0.33 22.82 -1.31
CA HIS A 238 0.12 23.46 -0.07
C HIS A 238 0.55 22.46 1.01
N GLY A 239 0.85 21.20 0.64
CA GLY A 239 1.33 20.18 1.55
C GLY A 239 0.24 19.54 2.43
N ASN A 240 -1.03 19.88 2.22
CA ASN A 240 -2.18 19.19 2.80
C ASN A 240 -2.28 17.78 2.19
N LYS A 241 -1.70 16.79 2.87
CA LYS A 241 -1.74 15.38 2.48
C LYS A 241 -2.70 14.65 3.38
N GLY A 242 -3.52 13.79 2.77
CA GLY A 242 -4.47 13.00 3.52
C GLY A 242 -4.79 11.69 2.84
N VAL A 243 -5.25 10.73 3.64
CA VAL A 243 -5.69 9.42 3.17
C VAL A 243 -7.20 9.44 3.03
N ILE A 244 -7.72 8.86 1.97
CA ILE A 244 -9.17 8.74 1.79
C ILE A 244 -9.71 7.78 2.85
N SER A 245 -10.51 8.30 3.79
CA SER A 245 -11.15 7.49 4.84
C SER A 245 -12.47 6.90 4.37
N ARG A 246 -13.23 7.66 3.58
CA ARG A 246 -14.54 7.23 3.08
C ARG A 246 -14.85 7.85 1.73
N ILE A 247 -15.49 7.04 0.89
CA ILE A 247 -16.14 7.47 -0.35
C ILE A 247 -17.64 7.51 -0.08
N ILE A 248 -18.25 8.67 -0.25
CA ILE A 248 -19.65 8.92 0.10
C ILE A 248 -20.48 9.09 -1.17
N PRO A 249 -21.68 8.48 -1.24
CA PRO A 249 -22.58 8.70 -2.36
C PRO A 249 -22.84 10.19 -2.60
N THR A 250 -22.87 10.61 -3.87
CA THR A 250 -23.11 12.01 -4.24
C THR A 250 -24.43 12.54 -3.64
N ALA A 251 -25.44 11.68 -3.45
CA ALA A 251 -26.71 12.04 -2.81
C ALA A 251 -26.57 12.37 -1.31
N ASP A 252 -25.59 11.76 -0.63
CA ASP A 252 -25.35 11.94 0.81
C ASP A 252 -24.27 12.99 1.08
N MET A 253 -23.60 13.48 0.04
CA MET A 253 -22.59 14.53 0.15
C MET A 253 -23.25 15.88 0.42
N PRO A 254 -22.64 16.75 1.24
CA PRO A 254 -23.07 18.12 1.36
C PRO A 254 -23.08 18.82 -0.01
N TYR A 255 -24.02 19.73 -0.21
CA TYR A 255 -24.20 20.45 -1.46
C TYR A 255 -24.42 21.95 -1.22
N LEU A 256 -24.09 22.76 -2.23
CA LEU A 256 -24.30 24.20 -2.25
C LEU A 256 -25.76 24.55 -2.53
N ALA A 257 -26.15 25.81 -2.28
CA ALA A 257 -27.53 26.28 -2.52
C ALA A 257 -28.01 26.12 -3.98
N ASP A 258 -27.08 26.01 -4.95
CA ASP A 258 -27.38 25.77 -6.36
C ASP A 258 -27.54 24.28 -6.71
N GLY A 259 -27.41 23.38 -5.72
CA GLY A 259 -27.49 21.94 -5.89
C GLY A 259 -26.14 21.27 -6.25
N THR A 260 -25.06 22.02 -6.39
CA THR A 260 -23.74 21.46 -6.70
C THR A 260 -23.21 20.66 -5.51
N PRO A 261 -22.95 19.35 -5.65
CA PRO A 261 -22.38 18.55 -4.57
C PRO A 261 -20.90 18.86 -4.36
N ILE A 262 -20.44 18.74 -3.13
CA ILE A 262 -19.01 18.84 -2.79
C ILE A 262 -18.28 17.59 -3.28
N ASP A 263 -17.06 17.77 -3.81
CA ASP A 263 -16.21 16.66 -4.26
C ASP A 263 -15.35 16.10 -3.12
N ILE A 264 -14.78 16.99 -2.31
CA ILE A 264 -13.85 16.65 -1.24
C ILE A 264 -14.19 17.44 0.02
N ILE A 265 -14.21 16.77 1.18
CA ILE A 265 -14.29 17.42 2.49
C ILE A 265 -12.95 17.25 3.20
N ILE A 266 -12.39 18.37 3.66
CA ILE A 266 -11.14 18.44 4.41
C ILE A 266 -11.44 19.03 5.78
N SER A 267 -10.84 18.47 6.83
CA SER A 267 -10.97 19.01 8.18
C SER A 267 -10.31 20.38 8.30
N PRO A 268 -10.98 21.39 8.89
CA PRO A 268 -10.36 22.69 9.19
C PRO A 268 -9.11 22.58 10.07
N LEU A 269 -9.03 21.55 10.93
CA LEU A 269 -7.86 21.31 11.80
C LEU A 269 -6.57 21.09 10.99
N SER A 270 -6.69 20.47 9.81
CA SER A 270 -5.54 20.22 8.92
C SER A 270 -4.87 21.50 8.42
N VAL A 271 -5.61 22.62 8.39
CA VAL A 271 -5.13 23.96 7.99
C VAL A 271 -4.48 24.65 9.18
N LEU A 272 -5.20 24.69 10.31
CA LEU A 272 -4.81 25.43 11.51
C LEU A 272 -3.50 24.90 12.11
N ALA A 273 -3.33 23.57 12.15
CA ALA A 273 -2.14 22.96 12.71
C ALA A 273 -0.87 23.14 11.86
N ARG A 274 -0.99 23.48 10.57
CA ARG A 274 0.12 23.45 9.59
C ARG A 274 0.52 24.79 9.02
N MET A 275 -0.14 25.88 9.41
CA MET A 275 0.12 27.24 8.91
C MET A 275 0.11 27.35 7.36
N ASN A 276 -0.67 26.52 6.66
CA ASN A 276 -0.70 26.47 5.20
C ASN A 276 -1.92 27.19 4.61
N LEU A 277 -2.14 28.44 5.03
CA LEU A 277 -3.30 29.28 4.67
C LEU A 277 -3.50 29.44 3.14
N GLY A 278 -2.43 29.29 2.36
CA GLY A 278 -2.48 29.36 0.89
C GLY A 278 -3.54 28.46 0.26
N GLN A 279 -3.89 27.31 0.86
CA GLN A 279 -4.94 26.43 0.34
C GLN A 279 -6.34 27.07 0.41
N LEU A 280 -6.60 27.95 1.38
CA LEU A 280 -7.86 28.69 1.48
C LEU A 280 -7.90 29.81 0.44
N LEU A 281 -6.79 30.53 0.26
CA LEU A 281 -6.67 31.56 -0.77
C LEU A 281 -6.83 30.98 -2.18
N GLU A 282 -6.22 29.81 -2.43
CA GLU A 282 -6.42 29.03 -3.65
C GLU A 282 -7.89 28.67 -3.84
N ALA A 283 -8.55 28.12 -2.81
CA ALA A 283 -9.95 27.74 -2.86
C ALA A 283 -10.87 28.92 -3.21
N HIS A 284 -10.69 30.07 -2.56
CA HIS A 284 -11.50 31.27 -2.81
C HIS A 284 -11.31 31.79 -4.23
N LEU A 285 -10.06 31.97 -4.65
CA LEU A 285 -9.74 32.51 -5.97
C LEU A 285 -10.14 31.54 -7.08
N GLY A 286 -9.95 30.23 -6.86
CA GLY A 286 -10.37 29.16 -7.76
C GLY A 286 -11.89 29.15 -7.96
N LEU A 287 -12.66 29.37 -6.90
CA LEU A 287 -14.12 29.46 -6.99
C LEU A 287 -14.57 30.65 -7.83
N ALA A 288 -13.98 31.84 -7.59
CA ALA A 288 -14.26 33.03 -8.38
C ALA A 288 -13.89 32.83 -9.86
N ALA A 289 -12.69 32.31 -10.12
CA ALA A 289 -12.17 32.07 -11.46
C ALA A 289 -13.00 31.05 -12.24
N SER A 290 -13.46 29.97 -11.60
CA SER A 290 -14.33 28.98 -12.23
C SER A 290 -15.70 29.53 -12.60
N LYS A 291 -16.29 30.38 -11.74
CA LYS A 291 -17.60 30.98 -12.00
C LYS A 291 -17.54 32.04 -13.10
N LEU A 292 -16.42 32.74 -13.22
CA LEU A 292 -16.16 33.74 -14.25
C LEU A 292 -15.54 33.17 -15.54
N GLY A 293 -15.10 31.90 -15.53
CA GLY A 293 -14.62 31.18 -16.72
C GLY A 293 -13.21 31.54 -17.16
N TYR A 294 -12.30 31.89 -16.24
CA TYR A 294 -10.90 32.18 -16.56
C TYR A 294 -9.93 31.37 -15.71
N LYS A 295 -8.67 31.25 -16.17
CA LYS A 295 -7.56 30.64 -15.41
C LYS A 295 -6.71 31.74 -14.78
N VAL A 296 -6.18 31.46 -13.60
CA VAL A 296 -5.31 32.38 -12.85
C VAL A 296 -3.87 31.85 -12.88
N ALA A 297 -2.93 32.74 -13.16
CA ALA A 297 -1.51 32.51 -12.90
C ALA A 297 -1.05 33.47 -11.80
N LEU A 298 -0.53 32.93 -10.70
CA LEU A 298 0.11 33.69 -9.63
C LEU A 298 1.57 33.26 -9.55
N PRO A 299 2.51 34.12 -9.97
CA PRO A 299 3.94 33.88 -9.77
C PRO A 299 4.30 33.75 -8.29
N VAL A 300 5.30 32.93 -8.00
CA VAL A 300 5.75 32.71 -6.62
C VAL A 300 6.38 34.00 -6.08
N PHE A 301 6.05 34.35 -4.83
CA PHE A 301 6.53 35.55 -4.11
C PHE A 301 6.06 36.90 -4.67
N GLU A 302 5.16 36.92 -5.64
CA GLU A 302 4.51 38.16 -6.03
C GLU A 302 3.44 38.51 -4.98
N PRO A 303 3.52 39.69 -4.34
CA PRO A 303 2.57 40.06 -3.32
C PRO A 303 1.19 40.24 -3.95
N LEU A 304 0.22 39.51 -3.42
CA LEU A 304 -1.19 39.64 -3.78
C LEU A 304 -1.93 40.16 -2.54
N ASP A 305 -2.47 41.37 -2.63
CA ASP A 305 -3.34 41.89 -1.59
C ASP A 305 -4.65 41.10 -1.56
N GLU A 306 -5.12 40.74 -0.37
CA GLU A 306 -6.38 39.99 -0.18
C GLU A 306 -7.58 40.73 -0.77
N SER A 307 -7.52 42.06 -0.85
CA SER A 307 -8.52 42.93 -1.49
C SER A 307 -8.77 42.57 -2.95
N VAL A 308 -7.77 42.04 -3.66
CA VAL A 308 -7.93 41.57 -5.04
C VAL A 308 -8.82 40.33 -5.08
N ILE A 309 -8.64 39.40 -4.15
CA ILE A 309 -9.46 38.18 -4.04
C ILE A 309 -10.90 38.56 -3.70
N GLU A 310 -11.09 39.48 -2.76
CA GLU A 310 -12.41 40.02 -2.41
C GLU A 310 -13.11 40.67 -3.61
N GLU A 311 -12.38 41.43 -4.43
CA GLU A 311 -12.93 42.04 -5.65
C GLU A 311 -13.36 40.98 -6.67
N GLN A 312 -12.57 39.92 -6.85
CA GLN A 312 -12.93 38.82 -7.75
C GLN A 312 -14.13 38.02 -7.24
N LEU A 313 -14.22 37.75 -5.94
CA LEU A 313 -15.39 37.11 -5.32
C LEU A 313 -16.64 37.97 -5.54
N LYS A 314 -16.53 39.29 -5.35
CA LYS A 314 -17.62 40.23 -5.59
C LYS A 314 -18.06 40.26 -7.07
N LYS A 315 -17.10 40.25 -8.01
CA LYS A 315 -17.39 40.15 -9.46
C LYS A 315 -18.09 38.83 -9.81
N ALA A 316 -17.75 37.74 -9.14
CA ALA A 316 -18.39 36.44 -9.30
C ALA A 316 -19.77 36.33 -8.59
N GLY A 317 -20.20 37.37 -7.86
CA GLY A 317 -21.41 37.34 -7.05
C GLY A 317 -21.35 36.29 -5.95
N LEU A 318 -20.17 36.11 -5.33
CA LEU A 318 -19.92 35.22 -4.21
C LEU A 318 -19.72 36.05 -2.92
N PRO A 319 -19.96 35.45 -1.75
CA PRO A 319 -19.69 36.11 -0.46
C PRO A 319 -18.22 36.51 -0.32
N ILE A 320 -17.98 37.75 0.15
CA ILE A 320 -16.63 38.30 0.33
C ILE A 320 -15.82 37.49 1.35
N ASN A 321 -16.50 36.91 2.34
CA ASN A 321 -15.89 36.06 3.35
C ASN A 321 -15.44 34.68 2.81
N GLY A 322 -15.72 34.35 1.55
CA GLY A 322 -15.37 33.06 0.93
C GLY A 322 -16.14 31.86 1.51
N LYS A 323 -17.17 32.12 2.32
CA LYS A 323 -18.01 31.08 2.93
C LYS A 323 -19.32 30.94 2.18
N SER A 324 -19.93 29.77 2.27
CA SER A 324 -21.23 29.47 1.68
C SER A 324 -22.00 28.55 2.61
N MET A 325 -23.33 28.67 2.56
CA MET A 325 -24.20 27.76 3.28
C MET A 325 -24.20 26.40 2.58
N LEU A 326 -23.87 25.36 3.35
CA LEU A 326 -23.96 23.96 2.90
C LEU A 326 -25.24 23.33 3.42
N TYR A 327 -25.78 22.41 2.65
CA TYR A 327 -26.92 21.58 3.03
C TYR A 327 -26.46 20.14 3.10
N ASP A 328 -26.86 19.42 4.14
CA ASP A 328 -26.58 18.00 4.29
C ASP A 328 -27.41 17.20 3.28
N GLY A 329 -26.75 16.41 2.42
CA GLY A 329 -27.39 15.56 1.43
C GLY A 329 -28.39 14.56 2.01
N ARG A 330 -28.20 14.15 3.26
CA ARG A 330 -29.01 13.09 3.88
C ARG A 330 -30.27 13.61 4.54
N THR A 331 -30.16 14.75 5.21
CA THR A 331 -31.25 15.36 5.98
C THR A 331 -31.94 16.49 5.23
N GLY A 332 -31.25 17.11 4.26
CA GLY A 332 -31.68 18.31 3.57
C GLY A 332 -31.59 19.58 4.43
N LEU A 333 -31.11 19.48 5.67
CA LEU A 333 -30.97 20.62 6.57
C LEU A 333 -29.72 21.42 6.24
N ALA A 334 -29.81 22.73 6.43
CA ALA A 334 -28.64 23.61 6.35
C ALA A 334 -27.69 23.32 7.52
N PHE A 335 -26.39 23.49 7.28
CA PHE A 335 -25.38 23.43 8.32
C PHE A 335 -25.58 24.59 9.31
N ASP A 336 -25.21 24.38 10.58
CA ASP A 336 -25.36 25.40 11.63
C ASP A 336 -24.59 26.69 11.33
N ASN A 337 -23.45 26.56 10.62
CA ASN A 337 -22.57 27.67 10.28
C ASN A 337 -22.19 27.66 8.81
N GLU A 338 -21.96 28.86 8.25
CA GLU A 338 -21.38 29.01 6.92
C GLU A 338 -19.99 28.39 6.87
N THR A 339 -19.72 27.64 5.80
CA THR A 339 -18.50 26.86 5.64
C THR A 339 -17.68 27.42 4.48
N THR A 340 -16.35 27.41 4.61
CA THR A 340 -15.48 27.77 3.49
C THR A 340 -15.56 26.70 2.41
N VAL A 341 -16.01 27.10 1.23
CA VAL A 341 -16.11 26.24 0.05
C VAL A 341 -15.33 26.91 -1.07
N GLY A 342 -14.59 26.12 -1.85
CA GLY A 342 -13.90 26.66 -2.99
C GLY A 342 -13.41 25.60 -3.95
N ILE A 343 -12.60 26.00 -4.94
CA ILE A 343 -12.03 25.07 -5.90
C ILE A 343 -10.53 24.98 -5.64
N GLY A 344 -10.07 23.79 -5.26
CA GLY A 344 -8.65 23.51 -5.05
C GLY A 344 -8.13 22.48 -6.02
N TYR A 345 -6.83 22.58 -6.32
CA TYR A 345 -6.14 21.63 -7.19
C TYR A 345 -5.56 20.46 -6.39
N ILE A 346 -6.12 19.27 -6.59
CA ILE A 346 -5.80 18.07 -5.84
C ILE A 346 -5.13 17.02 -6.74
N LEU A 347 -4.07 16.43 -6.22
CA LEU A 347 -3.27 15.40 -6.86
C LEU A 347 -3.56 14.04 -6.21
N LYS A 348 -3.63 12.99 -7.04
CA LYS A 348 -3.53 11.60 -6.59
C LYS A 348 -2.06 11.23 -6.49
N LEU A 349 -1.60 10.81 -5.31
CA LEU A 349 -0.22 10.38 -5.13
C LEU A 349 -0.05 8.92 -5.55
N ILE A 350 1.19 8.54 -5.90
CA ILE A 350 1.59 7.15 -6.17
C ILE A 350 1.44 6.22 -4.95
N HIS A 351 1.14 6.76 -3.78
CA HIS A 351 0.93 6.01 -2.55
C HIS A 351 -0.48 5.42 -2.50
N MET A 352 -0.71 4.38 -3.29
CA MET A 352 -1.98 3.65 -3.33
C MET A 352 -2.05 2.57 -2.27
N VAL A 353 -3.26 2.22 -1.85
CA VAL A 353 -3.50 1.20 -0.83
C VAL A 353 -3.13 -0.20 -1.33
N GLU A 354 -3.47 -0.52 -2.59
CA GLU A 354 -3.24 -1.84 -3.21
C GLU A 354 -1.75 -2.24 -3.20
N ASP A 355 -0.86 -1.25 -3.34
CA ASP A 355 0.58 -1.50 -3.31
C ASP A 355 1.08 -1.79 -1.89
N LYS A 356 0.40 -1.27 -0.87
CA LYS A 356 0.82 -1.32 0.53
C LYS A 356 0.19 -2.43 1.35
N THR A 357 -1.01 -2.87 0.97
CA THR A 357 -1.66 -3.99 1.64
C THR A 357 -0.90 -5.28 1.36
N HIS A 358 -0.46 -5.93 2.42
CA HIS A 358 0.23 -7.21 2.37
C HIS A 358 -0.17 -8.04 3.58
N ALA A 359 -0.45 -9.32 3.34
CA ALA A 359 -0.78 -10.27 4.38
C ALA A 359 -0.04 -11.58 4.10
N ARG A 360 0.40 -12.25 5.16
CA ARG A 360 1.11 -13.51 5.08
C ARG A 360 0.58 -14.46 6.14
N SER A 361 0.27 -15.68 5.71
CA SER A 361 0.05 -16.81 6.62
C SER A 361 1.36 -17.60 6.73
N THR A 362 1.71 -18.34 5.67
CA THR A 362 3.00 -19.00 5.49
C THR A 362 3.69 -18.45 4.24
N GLY A 363 4.98 -18.71 4.05
CA GLY A 363 5.70 -18.23 2.89
C GLY A 363 7.15 -18.70 2.89
N PRO A 364 8.01 -18.12 2.04
CA PRO A 364 9.41 -18.49 2.00
C PRO A 364 10.16 -18.03 3.25
N TYR A 365 11.28 -18.71 3.50
CA TYR A 365 12.15 -18.51 4.65
C TYR A 365 13.60 -18.37 4.18
N SER A 366 14.40 -17.65 4.97
CA SER A 366 15.83 -17.54 4.79
C SER A 366 16.50 -18.89 4.96
N LEU A 367 17.45 -19.23 4.07
CA LEU A 367 18.19 -20.48 4.15
C LEU A 367 19.04 -20.60 5.42
N VAL A 368 19.58 -19.47 5.89
CA VAL A 368 20.52 -19.44 7.02
C VAL A 368 19.76 -19.34 8.34
N THR A 369 18.98 -18.28 8.52
CA THR A 369 18.32 -17.96 9.79
C THR A 369 16.98 -18.68 9.97
N GLN A 370 16.44 -19.29 8.91
CA GLN A 370 15.11 -19.91 8.90
C GLN A 370 13.95 -18.96 9.25
N GLN A 371 14.21 -17.66 9.34
CA GLN A 371 13.21 -16.62 9.55
C GLN A 371 12.45 -16.32 8.26
N PRO A 372 11.19 -15.87 8.34
CA PRO A 372 10.46 -15.32 7.22
C PRO A 372 11.29 -14.31 6.42
N LEU A 373 11.25 -14.39 5.10
CA LEU A 373 11.85 -13.34 4.26
C LEU A 373 11.15 -11.99 4.51
N GLY A 374 11.80 -10.89 4.15
CA GLY A 374 11.24 -9.55 4.25
C GLY A 374 10.65 -9.06 2.93
N GLY A 375 9.63 -8.21 3.02
CA GLY A 375 9.10 -7.48 1.86
C GLY A 375 7.99 -8.21 1.08
N LYS A 376 7.09 -7.41 0.50
CA LYS A 376 5.89 -7.89 -0.22
C LYS A 376 6.22 -8.78 -1.42
N ALA A 377 7.22 -8.38 -2.23
CA ALA A 377 7.62 -9.10 -3.44
C ALA A 377 8.09 -10.54 -3.15
N GLN A 378 8.60 -10.79 -1.95
CA GLN A 378 9.05 -12.12 -1.51
C GLN A 378 8.00 -12.85 -0.65
N MET A 379 6.76 -12.36 -0.62
CA MET A 379 5.72 -12.84 0.32
C MET A 379 6.24 -12.89 1.77
N GLY A 380 6.97 -11.84 2.15
CA GLY A 380 7.70 -11.76 3.40
C GLY A 380 6.83 -11.49 4.62
N GLY A 381 7.36 -11.78 5.81
CA GLY A 381 6.72 -11.48 7.09
C GLY A 381 6.89 -10.02 7.50
N GLN A 382 6.00 -9.55 8.39
CA GLN A 382 6.19 -8.29 9.08
C GLN A 382 7.31 -8.47 10.12
N ARG A 383 8.23 -7.49 10.19
CA ARG A 383 9.27 -7.50 11.22
C ARG A 383 8.66 -7.14 12.56
N LEU A 384 8.90 -7.98 13.57
CA LEU A 384 8.77 -7.63 14.97
C LEU A 384 10.15 -7.17 15.45
N GLY A 385 10.30 -5.89 15.75
CA GLY A 385 11.54 -5.30 16.22
C GLY A 385 11.66 -5.33 17.73
N GLU A 386 12.78 -4.82 18.23
CA GLU A 386 13.09 -4.72 19.65
C GLU A 386 12.06 -3.84 20.40
N MET A 387 11.62 -2.74 19.78
CA MET A 387 10.60 -1.86 20.36
C MET A 387 9.26 -2.57 20.56
N GLU A 388 8.84 -3.40 19.60
CA GLU A 388 7.62 -4.19 19.74
C GLU A 388 7.77 -5.32 20.78
N VAL A 389 8.97 -5.90 20.91
CA VAL A 389 9.28 -6.86 21.98
C VAL A 389 9.12 -6.20 23.35
N TRP A 390 9.71 -5.02 23.56
CA TRP A 390 9.55 -4.28 24.82
C TRP A 390 8.10 -3.94 25.13
N ALA A 391 7.29 -3.63 24.11
CA ALA A 391 5.86 -3.41 24.30
C ALA A 391 5.17 -4.68 24.84
N LEU A 392 5.45 -5.85 24.26
CA LEU A 392 4.89 -7.13 24.74
C LEU A 392 5.36 -7.49 26.15
N GLU A 393 6.63 -7.23 26.46
CA GLU A 393 7.21 -7.44 27.80
C GLU A 393 6.56 -6.52 28.85
N ALA A 394 6.39 -5.22 28.53
CA ALA A 394 5.75 -4.25 29.41
C ALA A 394 4.31 -4.64 29.75
N HIS A 395 3.59 -5.21 28.77
CA HIS A 395 2.24 -5.74 28.96
C HIS A 395 2.20 -7.17 29.56
N ARG A 396 3.36 -7.76 29.89
CA ARG A 396 3.50 -9.12 30.44
C ARG A 396 2.86 -10.21 29.58
N VAL A 397 2.89 -10.05 28.26
CA VAL A 397 2.27 -10.99 27.32
C VAL A 397 3.26 -12.09 26.91
N ALA A 398 3.67 -12.89 27.90
CA ALA A 398 4.76 -13.87 27.75
C ALA A 398 4.50 -14.91 26.63
N HIS A 399 3.29 -15.46 26.55
CA HIS A 399 2.95 -16.47 25.53
C HIS A 399 2.97 -15.90 24.12
N VAL A 400 2.40 -14.69 23.90
CA VAL A 400 2.41 -14.06 22.57
C VAL A 400 3.84 -13.71 22.15
N LEU A 401 4.66 -13.22 23.08
CA LEU A 401 6.07 -12.96 22.81
C LEU A 401 6.80 -14.25 22.42
N GLN A 402 6.61 -15.32 23.19
CA GLN A 402 7.18 -16.64 22.88
C GLN A 402 6.74 -17.13 21.50
N GLU A 403 5.46 -17.04 21.17
CA GLU A 403 4.94 -17.44 19.85
C GLU A 403 5.59 -16.67 18.70
N MET A 404 5.73 -15.34 18.85
CA MET A 404 6.34 -14.48 17.84
C MET A 404 7.83 -14.80 17.63
N LEU A 405 8.55 -15.14 18.70
CA LEU A 405 9.97 -15.49 18.65
C LEU A 405 10.23 -16.95 18.20
N THR A 406 9.21 -17.81 18.18
CA THR A 406 9.37 -19.25 17.90
C THR A 406 8.49 -19.70 16.71
N ILE A 407 7.29 -20.22 16.98
CA ILE A 407 6.42 -20.90 16.01
C ILE A 407 5.95 -20.00 14.85
N LYS A 408 5.94 -18.67 15.03
CA LYS A 408 5.61 -17.70 13.96
C LYS A 408 6.86 -17.24 13.17
N SER A 409 8.05 -17.64 13.60
CA SER A 409 9.33 -17.22 13.03
C SER A 409 10.15 -18.43 12.54
N ASP A 410 11.14 -18.87 13.31
CA ASP A 410 12.23 -19.75 12.89
C ASP A 410 12.22 -21.14 13.56
N ASP A 411 11.26 -21.43 14.44
CA ASP A 411 11.07 -22.78 14.96
C ASP A 411 10.52 -23.70 13.85
N LEU A 412 11.40 -24.45 13.19
CA LEU A 412 11.06 -25.34 12.08
C LEU A 412 10.01 -26.40 12.44
N VAL A 413 10.19 -27.04 13.60
CA VAL A 413 9.34 -28.15 14.03
C VAL A 413 8.05 -27.60 14.62
N GLY A 414 8.16 -26.58 15.46
CA GLY A 414 7.01 -25.94 16.09
C GLY A 414 6.07 -25.30 15.09
N ARG A 415 6.58 -24.59 14.06
CA ARG A 415 5.71 -23.97 13.04
C ARG A 415 4.95 -24.99 12.20
N ALA A 416 5.58 -26.11 11.84
CA ALA A 416 4.93 -27.16 11.05
C ALA A 416 3.80 -27.84 11.86
N LYS A 417 4.08 -28.16 13.12
CA LYS A 417 3.08 -28.72 14.03
C LYS A 417 1.98 -27.71 14.38
N ALA A 418 2.31 -26.44 14.52
CA ALA A 418 1.33 -25.38 14.76
C ALA A 418 0.36 -25.26 13.57
N PHE A 419 0.88 -25.29 12.33
CA PHE A 419 0.03 -25.31 11.14
C PHE A 419 -0.87 -26.55 11.09
N GLU A 420 -0.30 -27.74 11.36
CA GLU A 420 -1.08 -28.99 11.45
C GLU A 420 -2.17 -28.92 12.52
N ALA A 421 -1.84 -28.38 13.70
CA ALA A 421 -2.77 -28.23 14.82
C ALA A 421 -3.92 -27.28 14.47
N ILE A 422 -3.64 -26.16 13.79
CA ILE A 422 -4.67 -25.22 13.30
C ILE A 422 -5.61 -25.92 12.31
N VAL A 423 -5.08 -26.70 11.36
CA VAL A 423 -5.89 -27.44 10.38
C VAL A 423 -6.75 -28.51 11.06
N LYS A 424 -6.22 -29.18 12.09
CA LYS A 424 -6.92 -30.22 12.84
C LYS A 424 -7.85 -29.69 13.93
N GLY A 425 -7.76 -28.41 14.29
CA GLY A 425 -8.45 -27.82 15.43
C GLY A 425 -7.97 -28.35 16.79
N THR A 426 -6.73 -28.86 16.88
CA THR A 426 -6.12 -29.30 18.14
C THR A 426 -5.35 -28.15 18.79
N PRO A 427 -5.08 -28.21 20.11
CA PRO A 427 -4.23 -27.22 20.78
C PRO A 427 -2.85 -27.12 20.12
N ILE A 428 -2.33 -25.90 20.01
CA ILE A 428 -0.98 -25.64 19.49
C ILE A 428 0.03 -26.21 20.49
N PRO A 429 0.99 -27.04 20.05
CA PRO A 429 1.98 -27.64 20.93
C PRO A 429 2.98 -26.60 21.42
N GLU A 430 3.72 -26.95 22.49
CA GLU A 430 4.78 -26.09 23.02
C GLU A 430 5.90 -25.86 22.00
N SER A 431 6.44 -24.63 22.03
CA SER A 431 7.55 -24.20 21.18
C SER A 431 8.84 -24.96 21.49
N THR A 432 9.65 -25.17 20.46
CA THR A 432 11.01 -25.70 20.60
C THR A 432 12.05 -24.58 20.48
N VAL A 433 13.33 -24.93 20.52
CA VAL A 433 14.43 -23.98 20.46
C VAL A 433 14.51 -23.33 19.06
N PRO A 434 14.51 -22.00 18.95
CA PRO A 434 14.71 -21.26 17.71
C PRO A 434 15.96 -21.69 16.93
N GLU A 435 15.86 -21.76 15.60
CA GLU A 435 17.02 -22.04 14.76
C GLU A 435 18.06 -20.92 14.82
N SER A 436 17.65 -19.66 14.97
CA SER A 436 18.57 -18.54 15.15
C SER A 436 19.49 -18.71 16.36
N PHE A 437 18.99 -19.30 17.46
CA PHE A 437 19.81 -19.60 18.63
C PHE A 437 20.83 -20.70 18.34
N LYS A 438 20.45 -21.74 17.57
CA LYS A 438 21.39 -22.78 17.14
C LYS A 438 22.46 -22.23 16.21
N VAL A 439 22.09 -21.33 15.29
CA VAL A 439 23.02 -20.62 14.41
C VAL A 439 24.01 -19.81 15.24
N LEU A 440 23.54 -19.03 16.23
CA LEU A 440 24.39 -18.29 17.15
C LEU A 440 25.41 -19.20 17.87
N LEU A 441 24.97 -20.35 18.38
CA LEU A 441 25.89 -21.32 19.01
C LEU A 441 26.96 -21.81 18.02
N LYS A 442 26.61 -22.06 16.76
CA LYS A 442 27.59 -22.47 15.74
C LYS A 442 28.56 -21.34 15.37
N GLU A 443 28.09 -20.10 15.33
CA GLU A 443 28.94 -18.93 15.11
C GLU A 443 29.94 -18.74 16.27
N LEU A 444 29.50 -18.85 17.53
CA LEU A 444 30.39 -18.80 18.69
C LEU A 444 31.41 -19.94 18.69
N ASN A 445 30.98 -21.17 18.38
CA ASN A 445 31.89 -22.31 18.24
C ASN A 445 32.95 -22.09 17.15
N SER A 446 32.60 -21.40 16.05
CA SER A 446 33.55 -21.08 14.99
C SER A 446 34.66 -20.12 15.43
N LEU A 447 34.38 -19.32 16.48
CA LEU A 447 35.34 -18.44 17.14
C LEU A 447 36.18 -19.16 18.22
N GLY A 448 35.98 -20.46 18.41
CA GLY A 448 36.62 -21.25 19.46
C GLY A 448 35.98 -21.11 20.84
N LEU A 449 34.76 -20.56 20.92
CA LEU A 449 33.97 -20.49 22.15
C LEU A 449 32.99 -21.65 22.21
N ASP A 450 33.27 -22.63 23.09
CA ASP A 450 32.36 -23.75 23.32
C ASP A 450 31.25 -23.36 24.31
N VAL A 451 30.01 -23.37 23.85
CA VAL A 451 28.83 -23.00 24.66
C VAL A 451 27.96 -24.24 24.85
N ILE A 452 27.97 -24.76 26.08
CA ILE A 452 27.19 -25.93 26.47
C ILE A 452 25.98 -25.48 27.28
N PRO A 453 24.74 -25.70 26.80
CA PRO A 453 23.56 -25.44 27.60
C PRO A 453 23.58 -26.38 28.81
N VAL A 454 23.44 -25.81 30.00
CA VAL A 454 23.38 -26.55 31.26
C VAL A 454 21.91 -26.63 31.68
N ASP A 455 21.46 -27.80 32.14
CA ASP A 455 20.15 -27.92 32.77
C ASP A 455 20.04 -26.94 33.95
N PRO A 456 18.85 -26.37 34.20
CA PRO A 456 18.67 -25.46 35.31
C PRO A 456 19.05 -26.17 36.61
N LYS A 457 20.18 -25.76 37.20
CA LYS A 457 20.49 -26.10 38.59
C LYS A 457 19.61 -25.19 39.43
N GLU A 458 18.63 -25.76 40.14
CA GLU A 458 17.98 -25.07 41.25
C GLU A 458 19.08 -24.72 42.25
N VAL A 459 19.55 -23.47 42.19
CA VAL A 459 20.36 -22.91 43.26
C VAL A 459 19.36 -22.64 44.38
N LEU A 460 19.26 -23.59 45.31
CA LEU A 460 18.79 -23.26 46.66
C LEU A 460 19.77 -22.21 47.16
N VAL A 461 19.40 -20.94 47.05
CA VAL A 461 20.07 -19.88 47.76
C VAL A 461 19.82 -20.19 49.23
N ALA A 462 20.78 -20.85 49.88
CA ALA A 462 20.85 -20.80 51.32
C ALA A 462 21.00 -19.33 51.69
N ASP A 463 20.12 -18.85 52.57
CA ASP A 463 20.09 -17.48 53.08
C ASP A 463 21.40 -17.13 53.82
N GLU A 464 22.50 -16.94 53.10
CA GLU A 464 23.74 -16.36 53.62
C GLU A 464 23.87 -14.88 53.26
N ALA A 465 22.92 -14.33 52.49
CA ALA A 465 22.85 -12.91 52.17
C ALA A 465 22.13 -12.06 53.26
N SER A 466 21.60 -12.67 54.33
CA SER A 466 20.92 -11.91 55.39
C SER A 466 21.87 -11.18 56.35
N GLU A 467 23.14 -11.60 56.47
CA GLU A 467 24.08 -10.95 57.40
C GLU A 467 24.80 -9.70 56.83
N GLU A 468 24.98 -9.60 55.50
CA GLU A 468 25.56 -8.39 54.89
C GLU A 468 24.52 -7.27 54.71
N ILE A 469 23.24 -7.62 54.52
CA ILE A 469 22.15 -6.63 54.36
C ILE A 469 21.83 -5.90 55.68
N GLU A 470 22.09 -6.49 56.85
CA GLU A 470 21.92 -5.79 58.14
C GLU A 470 22.99 -4.73 58.40
N LYS A 471 24.23 -4.91 57.90
CA LYS A 471 25.29 -3.91 58.05
C LYS A 471 25.06 -2.69 57.17
N ASP A 472 24.54 -2.88 55.95
CA ASP A 472 24.25 -1.77 55.05
C ASP A 472 22.98 -0.99 55.45
N LYS A 473 21.99 -1.66 56.06
CA LYS A 473 20.83 -0.99 56.65
C LYS A 473 21.16 -0.14 57.88
N ALA A 474 22.18 -0.49 58.65
CA ALA A 474 22.63 0.32 59.79
C ALA A 474 23.32 1.62 59.38
N ILE A 475 23.92 1.67 58.18
CA ILE A 475 24.60 2.86 57.65
C ILE A 475 23.61 3.83 56.99
N LEU A 476 22.48 3.32 56.46
CA LEU A 476 21.43 4.10 55.81
C LEU A 476 20.34 4.63 56.76
N ALA A 477 20.36 4.26 58.04
CA ALA A 477 19.37 4.68 59.04
C ALA A 477 19.68 6.05 59.70
N ASP A 478 20.80 6.69 59.37
CA ASP A 478 21.22 7.98 59.98
C ASP A 478 20.90 9.20 59.11
N ASP A 479 20.17 9.04 57.99
CA ASP A 479 19.73 10.16 57.15
C ASP A 479 18.19 10.15 57.00
N SER A 480 17.53 10.70 58.01
CA SER A 480 16.08 10.84 58.07
C SER A 480 15.61 12.02 57.22
N ALA A 481 15.00 11.79 56.06
CA ALA A 481 13.95 12.66 55.51
C ALA A 481 13.14 11.99 54.39
N THR A 482 11.82 11.94 54.60
CA THR A 482 10.74 11.73 53.61
C THR A 482 10.47 10.29 53.14
N THR A 483 9.44 9.67 53.72
CA THR A 483 8.81 8.41 53.28
C THR A 483 7.58 8.72 52.42
N PRO A 484 7.43 8.18 51.19
CA PRO A 484 6.12 8.02 50.59
C PRO A 484 5.54 6.65 50.99
N THR A 485 4.29 6.64 51.40
CA THR A 485 3.55 5.43 51.80
C THR A 485 3.20 4.62 50.55
N ILE A 486 3.72 3.39 50.45
CA ILE A 486 3.30 2.40 49.44
C ILE A 486 2.24 1.51 50.09
N VAL A 487 1.01 1.55 49.56
CA VAL A 487 -0.09 0.63 49.94
C VAL A 487 0.08 -0.67 49.16
N ALA A 488 0.02 -1.81 49.85
CA ALA A 488 0.15 -3.15 49.28
C ALA A 488 -1.13 -3.57 48.49
N PRO A 489 -1.02 -4.42 47.45
CA PRO A 489 -2.17 -4.85 46.67
C PRO A 489 -3.05 -5.85 47.44
N ALA A 490 -4.37 -5.65 47.40
CA ALA A 490 -5.36 -6.54 48.01
C ALA A 490 -5.53 -7.85 47.23
N THR A 491 -5.76 -8.95 47.97
CA THR A 491 -6.06 -10.28 47.44
C THR A 491 -7.51 -10.42 46.92
N PRO A 492 -7.82 -11.39 46.05
CA PRO A 492 -9.04 -11.42 45.22
C PRO A 492 -10.36 -11.77 45.94
N ALA A 493 -10.48 -11.55 47.25
CA ALA A 493 -11.65 -11.94 48.03
C ALA A 493 -12.56 -10.77 48.48
N ASP A 494 -12.19 -9.52 48.19
CA ASP A 494 -12.88 -8.32 48.71
C ASP A 494 -13.55 -7.45 47.62
N LEU A 495 -13.93 -8.02 46.47
CA LEU A 495 -14.43 -7.25 45.30
C LEU A 495 -15.95 -7.24 45.10
N ASP A 496 -16.75 -7.80 46.00
CA ASP A 496 -18.20 -7.93 45.79
C ASP A 496 -19.09 -6.90 46.52
N ASP A 497 -18.53 -5.90 47.21
CA ASP A 497 -19.32 -4.83 47.85
C ASP A 497 -18.72 -3.43 47.63
N VAL A 498 -18.92 -2.87 46.42
CA VAL A 498 -18.68 -1.44 46.16
C VAL A 498 -19.99 -0.78 45.76
N GLU A 499 -20.61 -0.03 46.68
CA GLU A 499 -21.73 0.87 46.41
C GLU A 499 -21.29 2.07 45.55
N GLU A 500 -22.14 2.50 44.61
CA GLU A 500 -21.90 3.67 43.75
C GLU A 500 -21.84 4.98 44.57
N PRO A 501 -20.97 5.94 44.20
CA PRO A 501 -20.80 7.19 44.94
C PRO A 501 -22.03 8.11 44.78
N SER A 502 -22.30 8.90 45.82
CA SER A 502 -23.49 9.76 45.88
C SER A 502 -23.30 11.08 45.11
N ASP A 503 -24.42 11.67 44.66
CA ASP A 503 -24.49 12.91 43.85
C ASP A 503 -23.79 14.15 44.46
N GLU A 504 -23.40 14.14 45.74
CA GLU A 504 -22.61 15.21 46.35
C GLU A 504 -21.11 15.12 46.02
N GLU A 505 -20.58 13.92 45.75
CA GLU A 505 -19.16 13.71 45.44
C GLU A 505 -18.83 14.09 43.99
N LEU A 506 -19.79 13.93 43.07
CA LEU A 506 -19.66 14.36 41.67
C LEU A 506 -19.62 15.88 41.51
N LYS A 507 -20.22 16.65 42.44
CA LYS A 507 -20.26 18.12 42.36
C LYS A 507 -19.01 18.82 42.86
N GLN A 508 -18.16 18.16 43.65
CA GLN A 508 -16.88 18.74 44.07
C GLN A 508 -15.79 18.61 42.99
N ALA A 509 -15.94 17.69 42.04
CA ALA A 509 -14.98 17.49 40.95
C ALA A 509 -15.09 18.53 39.81
N GLU A 510 -16.21 19.25 39.68
CA GLU A 510 -16.41 20.30 38.66
C GLU A 510 -15.92 21.70 39.11
N GLY A 511 -15.35 21.82 40.31
CA GLY A 511 -15.00 23.11 40.93
C GLY A 511 -13.55 23.57 40.79
N GLU A 512 -12.63 22.75 40.26
CA GLU A 512 -11.22 23.13 40.11
C GLU A 512 -10.75 22.93 38.65
N VAL A 513 -10.79 24.02 37.89
CA VAL A 513 -10.03 24.25 36.65
C VAL A 513 -9.11 25.44 36.87
#